data_AF-A0A662GZM6-F1
#
_entry.id   AF-A0A662GZM6-F1
#
_cell.length_a   1.000
_cell.length_b   1.000
_cell.length_c   1.000
_cell.angle_alpha   90.00
_cell.angle_beta   90.00
_cell.angle_gamma   90.00
#
_symmetry.space_group_name_H-M   'P 1'
#
loop_
_entity.id
_entity.type
_entity.pdbx_description
1 polymer ?
#
loop_
_entity_poly.entity_id
_entity_poly.type
_entity_poly.pdbx_seq_one_letter_code
_entity_poly.pdbx_strand_id
1 'polypeptide(L)'
;LLRKGRIVIAAGGGGVPISDERELRGVDAVVDKDLTSSLLAIGIGADILILLTNVKGVYLNYGTPSQVLLRRIKAKELEKYLARGYFPPGSMGPKVKAAVEFVSKTGKPSVIGHLKDLERIMRKETGTLILP
;
A
#
# COMPACT_ATOMS: atom_id res chain seq x y z
N LEU A 1 3.75 -11.23 19.21
CA LEU A 1 2.81 -12.19 18.57
C LEU A 1 3.42 -12.86 17.35
N LEU A 2 3.90 -12.10 16.35
CA LEU A 2 4.54 -12.63 15.13
C LEU A 2 5.71 -13.59 15.40
N ARG A 3 6.62 -13.25 16.33
CA ARG A 3 7.74 -14.13 16.73
C ARG A 3 7.32 -15.48 17.31
N LYS A 4 6.05 -15.63 17.71
CA LYS A 4 5.46 -16.89 18.20
C LYS A 4 4.74 -17.67 17.08
N GLY A 5 4.94 -17.33 15.81
CA GLY A 5 4.35 -18.03 14.65
C GLY A 5 2.84 -17.81 14.48
N ARG A 6 2.29 -16.72 15.01
CA ARG A 6 0.85 -16.45 14.97
C ARG A 6 0.48 -15.56 13.78
N ILE A 7 -0.67 -15.83 13.16
CA ILE A 7 -1.35 -14.88 12.26
C ILE A 7 -1.92 -13.75 13.12
N VAL A 8 -1.63 -12.50 12.75
CA VAL A 8 -2.02 -11.32 13.53
C VAL A 8 -2.89 -10.42 12.66
N ILE A 9 -4.07 -10.08 13.17
CA ILE A 9 -4.92 -9.01 12.64
C ILE A 9 -4.67 -7.78 13.53
N ALA A 10 -4.21 -6.69 12.94
CA ALA A 10 -3.87 -5.45 13.64
C ALA A 10 -4.20 -4.24 12.76
N ALA A 11 -4.18 -3.04 13.36
CA ALA A 11 -4.41 -1.77 12.66
C ALA A 11 -5.72 -1.72 11.85
N GLY A 12 -6.77 -2.39 12.36
CA GLY A 12 -8.10 -2.37 11.75
C GLY A 12 -8.59 -0.94 11.55
N GLY A 13 -9.08 -0.63 10.34
CA GLY A 13 -9.56 0.71 9.99
C GLY A 13 -8.48 1.81 9.95
N GLY A 14 -7.19 1.47 10.03
CA GLY A 14 -6.09 2.44 10.16
C GLY A 14 -5.59 2.63 11.58
N GLY A 15 -6.22 1.99 12.57
CA GLY A 15 -5.92 2.14 14.00
C GLY A 15 -6.75 3.25 14.67
N VAL A 16 -6.78 3.23 16.00
CA VAL A 16 -7.44 4.27 16.81
C VAL A 16 -6.54 5.52 16.81
N PRO A 17 -7.01 6.68 16.32
CA PRO A 17 -6.23 7.90 16.37
C PRO A 17 -6.02 8.35 17.81
N ILE A 18 -4.76 8.56 18.17
CA ILE A 18 -4.35 9.09 19.47
C ILE A 18 -3.54 10.37 19.26
N SER A 19 -3.84 11.37 20.07
CA SER A 19 -3.05 12.59 20.23
C SER A 19 -2.28 12.51 21.55
N ASP A 20 -1.10 13.11 21.58
CA ASP A 20 -0.16 13.10 22.72
C ASP A 20 0.38 11.70 23.06
N GLU A 21 1.70 11.53 22.91
CA GLU A 21 2.39 10.27 23.22
C GLU A 21 2.45 9.96 24.72
N ARG A 22 2.24 10.96 25.60
CA ARG A 22 2.32 10.80 27.06
C ARG A 22 1.02 10.34 27.68
N GLU A 23 -0.09 10.95 27.26
CA GLU A 23 -1.41 10.70 27.84
C GLU A 23 -2.32 9.83 26.96
N LEU A 24 -1.89 9.52 25.72
CA LEU A 24 -2.61 8.66 24.76
C LEU A 24 -4.09 9.01 24.63
N ARG A 25 -4.38 10.29 24.37
CA ARG A 25 -5.75 10.80 24.29
C ARG A 25 -6.34 10.46 22.92
N GLY A 26 -7.42 9.68 22.90
CA GLY A 26 -8.17 9.41 21.67
C GLY A 26 -8.72 10.68 21.05
N VAL A 27 -8.70 10.76 19.71
CA VAL A 27 -9.25 11.91 18.97
C VAL A 27 -10.11 11.46 17.79
N ASP A 28 -11.09 12.30 17.44
CA ASP A 28 -11.95 12.08 16.29
C ASP A 28 -11.20 12.39 14.98
N ALA A 29 -10.60 11.35 14.41
CA ALA A 29 -9.89 11.40 13.13
C ALA A 29 -10.04 10.08 12.37
N VAL A 30 -9.71 10.09 11.08
CA VAL A 30 -9.61 8.88 10.27
C VAL A 30 -8.17 8.75 9.80
N VAL A 31 -7.53 7.64 10.13
CA VAL A 31 -6.18 7.32 9.67
C VAL A 31 -6.26 6.46 8.42
N ASP A 32 -5.49 6.81 7.39
CA ASP A 32 -5.46 6.04 6.16
C ASP A 32 -4.88 4.63 6.40
N LYS A 33 -5.69 3.60 6.13
CA LYS A 33 -5.34 2.20 6.37
C LYS A 33 -4.15 1.72 5.53
N ASP A 34 -3.95 2.25 4.32
CA ASP A 34 -2.87 1.82 3.45
C ASP A 34 -1.54 2.38 3.97
N LEU A 35 -1.53 3.66 4.38
CA LEU A 35 -0.37 4.29 5.04
C LEU A 35 -0.06 3.63 6.39
N THR A 36 -1.07 3.34 7.22
CA THR A 36 -0.85 2.59 8.47
C THR A 36 -0.28 1.20 8.20
N SER A 37 -0.77 0.49 7.17
CA SER A 37 -0.25 -0.82 6.79
C SER A 37 1.21 -0.75 6.34
N SER A 38 1.58 0.29 5.58
CA SER A 38 2.97 0.55 5.19
C SER A 38 3.87 0.80 6.40
N LEU A 39 3.44 1.69 7.31
CA LEU A 39 4.16 1.98 8.55
C LEU A 39 4.35 0.73 9.41
N LEU A 40 3.29 -0.08 9.58
CA LEU A 40 3.35 -1.34 10.31
C LEU A 40 4.31 -2.32 9.64
N ALA A 41 4.22 -2.49 8.32
CA ALA A 41 5.09 -3.39 7.55
C ALA A 41 6.57 -3.01 7.67
N ILE A 42 6.88 -1.71 7.63
CA ILE A 42 8.22 -1.17 7.91
C ILE A 42 8.66 -1.53 9.33
N GLY A 43 7.82 -1.22 10.33
CA GLY A 43 8.14 -1.41 11.74
C GLY A 43 8.36 -2.87 12.14
N ILE A 44 7.71 -3.82 11.46
CA ILE A 44 7.92 -5.26 11.70
C ILE A 44 8.99 -5.89 10.79
N GLY A 45 9.58 -5.13 9.87
CA GLY A 45 10.59 -5.63 8.94
C GLY A 45 10.05 -6.60 7.88
N ALA A 46 8.80 -6.43 7.44
CA ALA A 46 8.14 -7.33 6.49
C ALA A 46 8.93 -7.49 5.18
N ASP A 47 8.84 -8.66 4.54
CA ASP A 47 9.51 -8.93 3.26
C ASP A 47 8.79 -8.37 2.03
N ILE A 48 7.49 -8.15 2.17
CA ILE A 48 6.63 -7.65 1.11
C ILE A 48 5.42 -6.96 1.74
N LEU A 49 4.96 -5.87 1.10
CA LEU A 49 3.68 -5.25 1.39
C LEU A 49 2.69 -5.55 0.25
N ILE A 50 1.53 -6.13 0.56
CA ILE A 50 0.47 -6.39 -0.43
C ILE A 50 -0.76 -5.54 -0.07
N LEU A 51 -1.16 -4.64 -0.97
CA LEU A 51 -2.35 -3.81 -0.84
C LEU A 51 -3.44 -4.32 -1.80
N LEU A 52 -4.49 -4.90 -1.22
CA LEU A 52 -5.59 -5.48 -1.99
C LEU A 52 -6.68 -4.44 -2.27
N THR A 53 -7.23 -4.49 -3.48
CA THR A 53 -8.25 -3.56 -3.98
C THR A 53 -9.26 -4.28 -4.90
N ASN A 54 -10.20 -3.54 -5.48
CA ASN A 54 -11.24 -4.04 -6.40
C ASN A 54 -10.87 -3.90 -7.88
N VAL A 55 -9.63 -3.51 -8.19
CA VAL A 55 -9.08 -3.40 -9.55
C VAL A 55 -7.82 -4.25 -9.70
N LYS A 56 -7.43 -4.56 -10.94
CA LYS A 56 -6.29 -5.45 -11.22
C LYS A 56 -4.94 -4.91 -10.75
N GLY A 57 -4.81 -3.60 -10.54
CA GLY A 57 -3.59 -2.94 -10.10
C GLY A 57 -3.68 -1.43 -10.34
N VAL A 58 -2.53 -0.78 -10.48
CA VAL A 58 -2.38 0.64 -10.77
C VAL A 58 -2.46 0.87 -12.28
N TYR A 59 -3.32 1.79 -12.70
CA TYR A 59 -3.45 2.19 -14.10
C TYR A 59 -2.93 3.62 -14.31
N LEU A 60 -2.28 3.86 -15.44
CA LEU A 60 -2.19 5.20 -16.02
C LEU A 60 -3.45 5.45 -16.84
N ASN A 61 -3.90 6.71 -16.91
CA ASN A 61 -5.12 7.13 -17.62
C ASN A 61 -6.35 6.27 -17.23
N TYR A 62 -6.53 6.00 -15.94
CA TYR A 62 -7.59 5.13 -15.46
C TYR A 62 -8.99 5.59 -15.93
N GLY A 63 -9.79 4.65 -16.42
CA GLY A 63 -11.15 4.92 -16.89
C GLY A 63 -11.25 5.53 -18.29
N THR A 64 -10.14 5.71 -19.00
CA THR A 64 -10.15 6.18 -20.40
C THR A 64 -9.84 5.03 -21.37
N PRO A 65 -10.08 5.22 -22.69
CA PRO A 65 -9.66 4.26 -23.71
C PRO A 65 -8.14 4.02 -23.77
N SER A 66 -7.34 4.97 -23.27
CA SER A 66 -5.88 4.90 -23.21
C SER A 66 -5.36 4.38 -21.87
N GLN A 67 -6.22 3.75 -21.05
CA GLN A 67 -5.79 3.20 -19.77
C GLN A 67 -4.74 2.09 -19.94
N VAL A 68 -3.69 2.12 -19.13
CA VAL A 68 -2.60 1.14 -19.17
C VAL A 68 -2.34 0.60 -17.79
N LEU A 69 -2.43 -0.72 -17.61
CA LEU A 69 -2.08 -1.40 -16.37
C LEU A 69 -0.55 -1.43 -16.20
N LEU A 70 -0.06 -0.83 -15.12
CA LEU A 70 1.34 -0.92 -14.73
C LEU A 70 1.58 -2.30 -14.10
N ARG A 71 2.19 -3.24 -14.85
CA ARG A 71 2.46 -4.59 -14.31
C ARG A 71 3.68 -4.63 -13.39
N ARG A 72 4.74 -3.93 -13.77
CA ARG A 72 5.98 -3.78 -13.01
C ARG A 72 6.48 -2.35 -13.17
N ILE A 73 6.89 -1.70 -12.08
CA ILE A 73 7.39 -0.33 -12.12
C ILE A 73 8.35 -0.08 -10.95
N LYS A 74 9.33 0.80 -11.11
CA LYS A 74 10.17 1.24 -9.99
C LYS A 74 9.44 2.25 -9.13
N ALA A 75 9.65 2.20 -7.82
CA ALA A 75 9.06 3.16 -6.88
C ALA A 75 9.39 4.61 -7.27
N LYS A 76 10.63 4.87 -7.69
CA LYS A 76 11.08 6.19 -8.16
C LYS A 76 10.33 6.70 -9.40
N GLU A 77 9.89 5.80 -10.29
CA GLU A 77 9.08 6.19 -11.46
C GLU A 77 7.64 6.44 -11.05
N LEU A 78 7.10 5.59 -10.20
CA LEU A 78 5.74 5.70 -9.69
C LEU A 78 5.53 6.98 -8.86
N GLU A 79 6.55 7.40 -8.10
CA GLU A 79 6.60 8.66 -7.36
C GLU A 79 6.42 9.88 -8.28
N LYS A 80 7.02 9.87 -9.48
CA LYS A 80 6.85 10.96 -10.46
C LYS A 80 5.41 11.08 -10.94
N TYR A 81 4.73 9.95 -11.17
CA TYR A 81 3.31 9.95 -11.54
C TYR A 81 2.43 10.44 -10.38
N LEU A 82 2.74 10.03 -9.15
CA LEU A 82 2.06 10.49 -7.95
C LEU A 82 2.18 12.02 -7.80
N ALA A 83 3.39 12.58 -7.94
CA ALA A 83 3.63 14.03 -7.86
C ALA A 83 2.90 14.83 -8.95
N ARG A 84 2.63 14.20 -10.10
CA ARG A 84 1.85 14.80 -11.21
C ARG A 84 0.33 14.62 -11.07
N GLY A 85 -0.14 14.04 -9.97
CA GLY A 85 -1.57 13.88 -9.71
C GLY A 85 -2.27 12.79 -10.55
N TYR A 86 -1.53 11.80 -11.05
CA TYR A 86 -2.11 10.71 -11.87
C TYR A 86 -3.08 9.81 -11.09
N PHE A 87 -3.01 9.81 -9.76
CA PHE A 87 -3.76 8.89 -8.91
C PHE A 87 -4.72 9.66 -7.98
N PRO A 88 -6.04 9.36 -8.02
CA PRO A 88 -7.02 10.08 -7.21
C PRO A 88 -6.74 9.97 -5.69
N PRO A 89 -6.80 11.09 -4.94
CA PRO A 89 -6.42 11.12 -3.52
C PRO A 89 -7.38 10.36 -2.60
N GLY A 90 -8.62 10.08 -3.04
CA GLY A 90 -9.60 9.31 -2.27
C GLY A 90 -9.58 7.80 -2.53
N SER A 91 -8.67 7.28 -3.37
CA SER A 91 -8.66 5.86 -3.72
C SER A 91 -7.26 5.31 -4.02
N MET A 92 -6.75 5.50 -5.23
CA MET A 92 -5.47 4.90 -5.64
C MET A 92 -4.26 5.67 -5.14
N GLY A 93 -4.40 6.99 -4.92
CA GLY A 93 -3.32 7.85 -4.45
C GLY A 93 -2.69 7.38 -3.13
N PRO A 94 -3.47 7.17 -2.06
CA PRO A 94 -2.94 6.68 -0.79
C PRO A 94 -2.28 5.30 -0.89
N LYS A 95 -2.84 4.39 -1.70
CA LYS A 95 -2.24 3.06 -1.97
C LYS A 95 -0.88 3.17 -2.63
N VAL A 96 -0.79 3.97 -3.69
CA VAL A 96 0.47 4.20 -4.40
C VAL A 96 1.49 4.84 -3.46
N LYS A 97 1.08 5.86 -2.69
CA LYS A 97 1.95 6.52 -1.71
C LYS A 97 2.49 5.53 -0.67
N ALA A 98 1.61 4.73 -0.05
CA ALA A 98 1.97 3.71 0.92
C ALA A 98 2.95 2.67 0.35
N ALA A 99 2.68 2.21 -0.88
CA ALA A 99 3.50 1.22 -1.56
C ALA A 99 4.89 1.74 -1.94
N VAL A 100 4.97 3.00 -2.42
CA VAL A 100 6.24 3.70 -2.70
C VAL A 100 7.02 3.92 -1.41
N GLU A 101 6.37 4.39 -0.34
CA GLU A 101 7.03 4.64 0.95
C GLU A 101 7.64 3.37 1.54
N PHE A 102 6.91 2.24 1.49
CA PHE A 102 7.43 0.94 1.92
C PHE A 102 8.70 0.57 1.14
N VAL A 103 8.64 0.65 -0.19
CA VAL A 103 9.76 0.26 -1.05
C VAL A 103 10.97 1.16 -0.82
N SER A 104 10.77 2.47 -0.77
CA SER A 104 11.84 3.45 -0.55
C SER A 104 12.50 3.31 0.82
N LYS A 105 11.74 2.98 1.88
CA LYS A 105 12.28 2.83 3.25
C LYS A 105 12.92 1.48 3.53
N THR A 106 12.51 0.42 2.83
CA THR A 106 12.93 -0.95 3.13
C THR A 106 13.83 -1.58 2.06
N GLY A 107 13.82 -1.06 0.84
CA GLY A 107 14.44 -1.71 -0.32
C GLY A 107 13.74 -3.01 -0.74
N LYS A 108 12.54 -3.29 -0.22
CA LYS A 108 11.78 -4.51 -0.47
C LYS A 108 10.56 -4.22 -1.36
N PRO A 109 10.07 -5.21 -2.14
CA PRO A 109 8.98 -4.97 -3.09
C PRO A 109 7.63 -4.78 -2.41
N SER A 110 6.73 -4.06 -3.07
CA SER A 110 5.31 -4.01 -2.71
C SER A 110 4.42 -4.36 -3.92
N VAL A 111 3.17 -4.75 -3.67
CA VAL A 111 2.21 -5.09 -4.72
C VAL A 111 0.85 -4.47 -4.45
N ILE A 112 0.25 -3.85 -5.47
CA ILE A 112 -1.16 -3.44 -5.45
C ILE A 112 -1.93 -4.32 -6.43
N GLY A 113 -3.04 -4.93 -6.02
CA GLY A 113 -3.81 -5.79 -6.94
C GLY A 113 -5.17 -6.23 -6.41
N HIS A 114 -5.87 -7.01 -7.23
CA HIS A 114 -7.25 -7.40 -6.93
C HIS A 114 -7.30 -8.46 -5.82
N LEU A 115 -8.25 -8.35 -4.88
CA LEU A 115 -8.43 -9.31 -3.78
C LEU A 115 -8.53 -10.77 -4.26
N LYS A 116 -9.38 -11.03 -5.26
CA LYS A 116 -9.56 -12.36 -5.89
C LYS A 116 -8.29 -12.95 -6.53
N ASP A 117 -7.28 -12.13 -6.75
CA ASP A 117 -6.05 -12.52 -7.43
C ASP A 117 -4.88 -12.74 -6.43
N LEU A 118 -5.12 -12.77 -5.11
CA LEU A 118 -4.08 -12.84 -4.08
C LEU A 118 -3.05 -13.97 -4.32
N GLU A 119 -3.49 -15.18 -4.63
CA GLU A 119 -2.57 -16.29 -4.91
C GLU A 119 -1.65 -16.00 -6.10
N ARG A 120 -2.20 -15.41 -7.17
CA ARG A 120 -1.45 -15.04 -8.38
C ARG A 120 -0.54 -13.84 -8.13
N ILE A 121 -0.93 -12.93 -7.24
CA ILE A 121 -0.10 -11.83 -6.75
C ILE A 121 1.12 -12.39 -6.01
N MET A 122 0.94 -13.37 -5.13
CA MET A 122 2.05 -14.02 -4.42
C MET A 122 3.03 -14.71 -5.38
N ARG A 123 2.53 -15.25 -6.50
CA ARG A 123 3.34 -15.81 -7.61
C ARG A 123 3.90 -14.74 -8.57
N LYS A 124 3.63 -13.45 -8.34
CA LYS A 124 4.06 -12.29 -9.18
C LYS A 124 3.48 -12.29 -10.60
N GLU A 125 2.36 -12.98 -10.83
CA GLU A 125 1.72 -13.18 -12.13
C GLU A 125 0.71 -12.10 -12.51
N THR A 126 0.19 -11.35 -11.54
CA THR A 126 -0.79 -10.27 -11.71
C THR A 126 -0.51 -9.12 -10.73
N GLY A 127 -1.35 -8.07 -10.68
CA GLY A 127 -1.11 -6.88 -9.86
C GLY A 127 -0.24 -5.80 -10.51
N THR A 128 0.21 -4.86 -9.69
CA THR A 128 1.30 -3.93 -9.99
C THR A 128 2.41 -4.21 -9.00
N LEU A 129 3.49 -4.85 -9.46
CA LEU A 129 4.68 -5.10 -8.66
C LEU A 129 5.57 -3.85 -8.68
N ILE A 130 5.77 -3.27 -7.51
CA ILE A 130 6.56 -2.07 -7.30
C ILE A 130 7.90 -2.49 -6.72
N LEU A 131 8.96 -2.14 -7.44
CA LEU A 131 10.34 -2.53 -7.15
C LEU A 131 11.14 -1.32 -6.66
N PRO A 132 12.24 -1.53 -5.92
CA PRO A 132 13.19 -0.47 -5.59
C PRO A 132 13.65 0.35 -6.81
#